data_AF-A0A060YYW5-F1
#
_entry.id   AF-A0A060YYW5-F1
#
_cell.length_a   1.000
_cell.length_b   1.000
_cell.length_c   1.000
_cell.angle_alpha   90.00
_cell.angle_beta   90.00
_cell.angle_gamma   90.00
#
_symmetry.space_group_name_H-M   'P 1'
#
loop_
_entity.id
_entity.type
_entity.pdbx_description
1 polymer ?
#
loop_
_entity_poly.entity_id
_entity_poly.type
_entity_poly.pdbx_seq_one_letter_code
_entity_poly.pdbx_strand_id
1 'polypeptide(L)'
;MHSSVVAHQCFALKALHWLGHVIGYSDALRRILCQVGLERGPEGENSSLVDTLMLCDSKMWKGARNVYHQLFMSSLLMDLKYKKLFAIQFAKNYRRLQTDFMEDDHERVVSVTSLSVQLFTVPTMVSNPKLHA
;
A
#
# COMPACT_ATOMS: atom_id res chain seq x y z
N MET A 1 -13.67 -9.38 -23.02
CA MET A 1 -13.51 -8.26 -22.07
C MET A 1 -13.97 -6.97 -22.75
N HIS A 2 -14.79 -6.15 -22.08
CA HIS A 2 -15.31 -4.90 -22.66
C HIS A 2 -14.17 -3.86 -22.77
N SER A 3 -14.01 -3.23 -23.94
CA SER A 3 -12.97 -2.23 -24.24
C SER A 3 -12.87 -1.10 -23.21
N SER A 4 -14.02 -0.69 -22.65
CA SER A 4 -14.09 0.29 -21.57
C SER A 4 -13.32 -0.15 -20.32
N VAL A 5 -13.43 -1.40 -19.88
CA VAL A 5 -12.76 -1.90 -18.66
C VAL A 5 -11.24 -1.82 -18.83
N VAL A 6 -10.73 -2.24 -19.99
CA VAL A 6 -9.29 -2.19 -20.29
C VAL A 6 -8.79 -0.74 -20.31
N ALA A 7 -9.56 0.18 -20.89
CA ALA A 7 -9.21 1.60 -20.90
C ALA A 7 -9.10 2.19 -19.48
N HIS A 8 -10.04 1.87 -18.58
CA HIS A 8 -9.99 2.32 -17.19
C HIS A 8 -8.79 1.73 -16.44
N GLN A 9 -8.49 0.45 -16.64
CA GLN A 9 -7.31 -0.20 -16.04
C GLN A 9 -6.01 0.46 -16.53
N CYS A 10 -5.88 0.70 -17.83
CA CYS A 10 -4.72 1.41 -18.39
C CYS A 10 -4.59 2.83 -17.85
N PHE A 11 -5.71 3.56 -17.74
CA PHE A 11 -5.71 4.90 -17.15
C PHE A 11 -5.26 4.86 -15.68
N ALA A 12 -5.83 3.96 -14.88
CA ALA A 12 -5.47 3.81 -13.47
C ALA A 12 -3.96 3.52 -13.29
N LEU A 13 -3.37 2.67 -14.14
CA LEU A 13 -1.93 2.39 -14.10
C LEU A 13 -1.09 3.60 -14.45
N LYS A 14 -1.47 4.36 -15.48
CA LYS A 14 -0.79 5.61 -15.84
C LYS A 14 -0.91 6.65 -14.71
N ALA A 15 -2.07 6.74 -14.07
CA ALA A 15 -2.31 7.64 -12.95
C ALA A 15 -1.46 7.25 -11.73
N LEU A 16 -1.39 5.96 -11.37
CA LEU A 16 -0.55 5.48 -10.27
C LEU A 16 0.95 5.73 -10.55
N HIS A 17 1.40 5.51 -11.78
CA HIS A 17 2.79 5.76 -12.17
C HIS A 17 3.12 7.26 -12.10
N TRP A 18 2.24 8.10 -12.64
CA TRP A 18 2.37 9.55 -12.53
C TRP A 18 2.39 10.00 -11.08
N LEU A 19 1.50 9.47 -10.24
CA LEU A 19 1.44 9.80 -8.82
C LEU A 19 2.74 9.45 -8.09
N GLY A 20 3.31 8.27 -8.37
CA GLY A 20 4.62 7.85 -7.85
C GLY A 20 5.75 8.78 -8.25
N HIS A 21 5.70 9.33 -9.47
CA HIS A 21 6.66 10.33 -9.92
C HIS A 21 6.45 11.69 -9.22
N VAL A 22 5.20 12.14 -9.09
CA VAL A 22 4.84 13.41 -8.46
C VAL A 22 5.29 13.49 -7.01
N ILE A 23 5.06 12.45 -6.22
CA ILE A 23 5.48 12.42 -4.81
C ILE A 23 7.01 12.38 -4.64
N GLY A 24 7.76 12.03 -5.69
CA GLY A 24 9.22 12.05 -5.70
C GLY A 24 9.80 13.47 -5.73
N TYR A 25 9.04 14.45 -6.21
CA TYR A 25 9.49 15.85 -6.27
C TYR A 25 9.32 16.61 -4.94
N SER A 26 8.43 16.16 -4.07
CA SER A 26 8.09 16.90 -2.84
C SER A 26 7.66 15.98 -1.71
N ASP A 27 8.38 16.11 -0.59
CA ASP A 27 8.02 15.47 0.68
C ASP A 27 6.61 15.86 1.15
N ALA A 28 6.19 17.11 0.90
CA ALA A 28 4.85 17.56 1.28
C ALA A 28 3.76 16.81 0.49
N LEU A 29 3.94 16.65 -0.82
CA LEU A 29 3.00 15.89 -1.66
C LEU A 29 2.96 14.41 -1.25
N ARG A 30 4.12 13.80 -0.97
CA ARG A 30 4.19 12.43 -0.44
C ARG A 30 3.40 12.30 0.85
N ARG A 31 3.57 13.23 1.80
CA ARG A 31 2.87 13.21 3.09
C ARG A 31 1.36 13.41 2.97
N ILE A 32 0.92 14.26 2.03
CA ILE A 32 -0.50 14.43 1.69
C ILE A 32 -1.07 13.12 1.14
N LEU A 33 -0.36 12.48 0.19
CA LEU A 33 -0.77 11.17 -0.34
C LEU A 33 -0.90 10.13 0.79
N CYS A 34 0.10 10.01 1.65
CA CYS A 34 0.06 9.08 2.78
C CYS A 34 -1.12 9.37 3.71
N GLN A 35 -1.38 10.65 4.00
CA GLN A 35 -2.50 11.04 4.85
C GLN A 35 -3.84 10.63 4.22
N VAL A 36 -4.12 11.11 3.00
CA VAL A 36 -5.39 10.83 2.30
C VAL A 36 -5.57 9.34 2.04
N GLY A 37 -4.50 8.62 1.69
CA GLY A 37 -4.56 7.18 1.44
C GLY A 37 -4.89 6.34 2.67
N LEU A 38 -4.48 6.79 3.86
CA LEU A 38 -4.71 6.11 5.14
C LEU A 38 -5.98 6.60 5.86
N GLU A 39 -6.56 7.71 5.43
CA GLU A 39 -7.86 8.20 5.93
C GLU A 39 -8.96 7.18 5.61
N ARG A 40 -9.98 7.12 6.48
CA ARG A 40 -11.15 6.28 6.24
C ARG A 40 -11.89 6.79 5.00
N GLY A 41 -12.46 5.87 4.23
CA GLY A 41 -13.25 6.22 3.06
C GLY A 41 -14.39 7.19 3.40
N PRO A 42 -14.84 8.00 2.43
CA PRO A 42 -16.05 8.78 2.59
C PRO A 42 -17.25 7.87 2.89
N GLU A 43 -18.24 8.39 3.62
CA GLU A 43 -19.52 7.71 3.92
C GLU A 43 -19.49 6.54 4.93
N GLY A 44 -18.52 6.50 5.84
CA GLY A 44 -18.55 5.54 6.96
C GLY A 44 -18.10 4.14 6.57
N GLU A 45 -17.45 3.97 5.42
CA GLU A 45 -16.65 2.79 5.15
C GLU A 45 -15.56 2.64 6.22
N ASN A 46 -15.48 1.45 6.81
CA ASN A 46 -14.46 1.11 7.80
C ASN A 46 -13.08 0.84 7.15
N SER A 47 -12.91 1.15 5.86
CA SER A 47 -11.74 0.83 5.04
C SER A 47 -11.16 2.09 4.41
N SER A 48 -9.84 2.20 4.39
CA SER A 48 -9.10 3.25 3.68
C SER A 48 -8.80 2.84 2.23
N LEU A 49 -8.27 3.77 1.42
CA LEU A 49 -7.79 3.44 0.07
C LEU A 49 -6.65 2.42 0.13
N VAL A 50 -5.76 2.55 1.12
CA VAL A 50 -4.66 1.62 1.36
C VAL A 50 -5.19 0.23 1.72
N ASP A 51 -6.20 0.14 2.60
CA ASP A 51 -6.86 -1.13 2.92
C ASP A 51 -7.46 -1.76 1.65
N THR A 52 -8.17 -0.98 0.84
CA THR A 52 -8.81 -1.46 -0.39
C THR A 52 -7.78 -2.04 -1.37
N LEU A 53 -6.66 -1.34 -1.58
CA LEU A 53 -5.57 -1.81 -2.44
C LEU A 53 -4.95 -3.11 -1.91
N MET A 54 -4.68 -3.20 -0.60
CA MET A 54 -4.15 -4.43 0.01
C MET A 54 -5.14 -5.60 -0.13
N LEU A 55 -6.42 -5.39 0.16
CA LEU A 55 -7.47 -6.43 0.13
C LEU A 55 -7.89 -6.84 -1.29
N CYS A 56 -7.49 -6.08 -2.30
CA CYS A 56 -7.67 -6.43 -3.71
C CYS A 56 -6.40 -6.94 -4.38
N ASP A 57 -5.29 -7.08 -3.64
CA ASP A 57 -3.98 -7.47 -4.18
C ASP A 57 -4.05 -8.75 -5.01
N SER A 58 -4.59 -9.83 -4.43
CA SER A 58 -4.71 -11.14 -5.06
C SER A 58 -5.61 -11.13 -6.32
N LYS A 59 -6.47 -10.11 -6.47
CA LYS A 59 -7.40 -9.95 -7.60
C LYS A 59 -6.81 -9.17 -8.77
N MET A 60 -5.66 -8.52 -8.55
CA MET A 60 -4.97 -7.74 -9.56
C MET A 60 -3.94 -8.59 -10.32
N TRP A 61 -3.66 -8.21 -11.57
CA TRP A 61 -2.60 -8.82 -12.37
C TRP A 61 -1.23 -8.24 -12.03
N LYS A 62 -0.15 -8.97 -12.31
CA LYS A 62 1.23 -8.66 -11.92
C LYS A 62 1.66 -7.21 -12.07
N GLY A 63 1.36 -6.61 -13.23
CA GLY A 63 1.76 -5.25 -13.54
C GLY A 63 1.08 -4.23 -12.62
N ALA A 64 -0.20 -4.41 -12.32
CA ALA A 64 -0.91 -3.56 -11.38
C ALA A 64 -0.35 -3.70 -9.96
N ARG A 65 -0.09 -4.93 -9.51
CA ARG A 65 0.53 -5.19 -8.19
C ARG A 65 1.87 -4.48 -8.05
N ASN A 66 2.76 -4.68 -9.02
CA ASN A 66 4.07 -4.04 -9.04
C ASN A 66 3.96 -2.52 -8.92
N VAL A 67 3.07 -1.88 -9.69
CA VAL A 67 2.96 -0.41 -9.71
C VAL A 67 2.52 0.12 -8.34
N TYR A 68 1.49 -0.45 -7.72
CA TYR A 68 1.00 0.08 -6.44
C TYR A 68 1.89 -0.34 -5.25
N HIS A 69 2.54 -1.51 -5.28
CA HIS A 69 3.57 -1.88 -4.29
C HIS A 69 4.72 -0.88 -4.30
N GLN A 70 5.19 -0.49 -5.50
CA GLN A 70 6.22 0.56 -5.64
C GLN A 70 5.72 1.92 -5.12
N LEU A 71 4.45 2.25 -5.34
CA LEU A 71 3.84 3.45 -4.76
C LEU A 71 3.87 3.39 -3.23
N PHE A 72 3.51 2.26 -2.60
CA PHE A 72 3.59 2.11 -1.14
C PHE A 72 5.02 2.23 -0.62
N MET A 73 5.99 1.59 -1.27
CA MET A 73 7.41 1.65 -0.89
C MET A 73 7.96 3.08 -0.99
N SER A 74 7.63 3.81 -2.06
CA SER A 74 8.07 5.19 -2.28
C SER A 74 7.28 6.25 -1.48
N SER A 75 6.21 5.86 -0.80
CA SER A 75 5.37 6.76 0.02
C SER A 75 5.31 6.38 1.49
N LEU A 76 4.48 5.39 1.83
CA LEU A 76 4.11 4.99 3.19
C LEU A 76 5.30 4.52 4.01
N LEU A 77 6.35 4.01 3.36
CA LEU A 77 7.52 3.45 4.05
C LEU A 77 8.66 4.45 4.26
N MET A 78 8.51 5.69 3.78
CA MET A 78 9.56 6.70 3.84
C MET A 78 9.58 7.47 5.17
N ASP A 79 8.42 7.89 5.66
CA ASP A 79 8.28 8.68 6.88
C ASP A 79 7.81 7.78 8.06
N LEU A 80 8.52 7.80 9.19
CA LEU A 80 8.25 6.89 10.33
C LEU A 80 6.81 6.96 10.84
N LYS A 81 6.20 8.16 10.87
CA LYS A 81 4.80 8.37 11.26
C LYS A 81 3.86 7.51 10.40
N TYR A 82 4.00 7.60 9.08
CA TYR A 82 3.11 6.91 8.14
C TYR A 82 3.44 5.42 8.05
N LYS A 83 4.72 5.04 8.17
CA LYS A 83 5.11 3.62 8.27
C LYS A 83 4.43 2.94 9.46
N LYS A 84 4.36 3.60 10.63
CA LYS A 84 3.64 3.08 11.80
C LYS A 84 2.15 2.92 11.56
N LEU A 85 1.50 3.93 10.96
CA LEU A 85 0.07 3.86 10.64
C LEU A 85 -0.23 2.75 9.63
N PHE A 86 0.60 2.63 8.60
CA PHE A 86 0.47 1.57 7.59
C PHE A 86 0.68 0.18 8.22
N ALA A 87 1.68 0.00 9.08
CA ALA A 87 1.89 -1.26 9.80
C ALA A 87 0.67 -1.67 10.63
N ILE A 88 -0.01 -0.72 11.27
CA ILE A 88 -1.24 -0.99 12.04
C ILE A 88 -2.37 -1.46 11.12
N GLN A 89 -2.59 -0.80 9.97
CA GLN A 89 -3.60 -1.24 8.99
C GLN A 89 -3.26 -2.61 8.40
N PHE A 90 -1.99 -2.83 8.05
CA PHE A 90 -1.52 -4.12 7.55
C PHE A 90 -1.78 -5.23 8.58
N ALA A 91 -1.45 -5.00 9.86
CA ALA A 91 -1.70 -5.95 10.93
C ALA A 91 -3.19 -6.27 11.12
N LYS A 92 -4.07 -5.25 11.02
CA LYS A 92 -5.53 -5.44 11.10
C LYS A 92 -6.07 -6.35 9.99
N ASN A 93 -5.52 -6.23 8.78
CA ASN A 93 -5.93 -7.03 7.63
C ASN A 93 -5.15 -8.35 7.48
N TYR A 94 -4.12 -8.57 8.32
CA TYR A 94 -3.13 -9.64 8.12
C TYR A 94 -3.73 -11.03 7.91
N ARG A 95 -4.75 -11.39 8.71
CA ARG A 95 -5.43 -12.69 8.58
C ARG A 95 -6.00 -12.88 7.18
N ARG A 96 -6.70 -11.88 6.66
CA ARG A 96 -7.30 -11.94 5.32
C ARG A 96 -6.22 -11.92 4.24
N LEU A 97 -5.20 -11.07 4.36
CA LEU A 97 -4.08 -11.04 3.41
C LEU A 97 -3.34 -12.38 3.33
N GLN A 98 -3.18 -13.09 4.44
CA GLN A 98 -2.56 -14.43 4.45
C GLN A 98 -3.47 -15.48 3.82
N THR A 99 -4.78 -15.45 4.08
CA THR A 99 -5.74 -16.33 3.40
C THR A 99 -5.71 -16.09 1.90
N ASP A 100 -5.83 -14.83 1.46
CA ASP A 100 -5.80 -14.45 0.04
C ASP A 100 -4.48 -14.86 -0.62
N PHE A 101 -3.35 -14.77 0.09
CA PHE A 101 -2.04 -15.24 -0.38
C PHE A 101 -1.97 -16.77 -0.55
N MET A 102 -2.55 -17.53 0.38
CA MET A 102 -2.57 -19.00 0.30
C MET A 102 -3.47 -19.50 -0.83
N GLU A 103 -4.52 -18.75 -1.17
CA GLU A 103 -5.47 -19.06 -2.23
C GLU A 103 -5.01 -18.57 -3.62
N ASP A 104 -4.10 -17.60 -3.69
CA ASP A 104 -3.52 -17.10 -4.94
C ASP A 104 -2.63 -18.16 -5.60
N ASP A 105 -3.11 -18.81 -6.65
CA ASP A 105 -2.44 -19.89 -7.38
C ASP A 105 -1.57 -19.39 -8.56
N HIS A 106 -1.58 -18.09 -8.85
CA HIS A 106 -0.91 -17.53 -10.04
C HIS A 106 0.32 -16.67 -9.69
N GLU A 107 0.26 -15.83 -8.64
CA GLU A 107 1.25 -14.74 -8.46
C GLU A 107 1.74 -14.49 -7.02
N ARG A 108 1.87 -15.53 -6.20
CA ARG A 108 2.34 -15.41 -4.79
C ARG A 108 3.62 -14.60 -4.61
N VAL A 109 4.56 -14.67 -5.55
CA VAL A 109 5.85 -13.95 -5.48
C VAL A 109 5.65 -12.43 -5.49
N VAL A 110 4.55 -11.95 -6.07
CA VAL A 110 4.19 -10.54 -6.15
C VAL A 110 2.96 -10.30 -5.26
N SER A 111 3.08 -10.66 -4.00
CA SER A 111 2.06 -10.43 -2.99
C SER A 111 2.43 -9.25 -2.10
N VAL A 112 1.43 -8.45 -1.73
CA VAL A 112 1.58 -7.37 -0.74
C VAL A 112 2.05 -7.90 0.62
N THR A 113 1.85 -9.19 0.91
CA THR A 113 2.36 -9.84 2.12
C THR A 113 3.88 -9.78 2.24
N SER A 114 4.60 -9.61 1.12
CA SER A 114 6.06 -9.40 1.09
C SER A 114 6.51 -8.14 1.84
N LEU A 115 5.63 -7.13 1.98
CA LEU A 115 5.93 -5.92 2.74
C LEU A 115 6.02 -6.16 4.25
N SER A 116 5.54 -7.30 4.77
CA SER A 116 5.60 -7.65 6.20
C SER A 116 7.02 -7.61 6.77
N VAL A 117 8.03 -8.02 5.99
CA VAL A 117 9.44 -7.94 6.37
C VAL A 117 9.84 -6.48 6.62
N GLN A 118 9.53 -5.59 5.67
CA GLN A 118 9.87 -4.17 5.78
C GLN A 118 9.13 -3.47 6.95
N LEU A 119 7.97 -4.00 7.35
CA LEU A 119 7.14 -3.45 8.41
C LEU A 119 7.47 -3.99 9.81
N PHE A 120 7.83 -5.26 9.94
CA PHE A 120 7.89 -5.91 11.25
C PHE A 120 9.26 -6.46 11.62
N THR A 121 10.20 -6.57 10.67
CA THR A 121 11.55 -7.09 10.96
C THR A 121 12.65 -6.03 10.86
N VAL A 122 12.31 -4.80 10.44
CA VAL A 122 13.28 -3.70 10.32
C VAL A 122 13.33 -2.88 11.63
N PRO A 123 14.52 -2.61 12.22
CA PRO A 123 14.67 -1.93 13.52
C PRO A 123 13.99 -0.56 13.63
N THR A 124 13.75 0.11 12.51
CA THR A 124 13.10 1.42 12.44
C THR A 124 11.73 1.47 13.14
N MET A 125 11.05 0.33 13.26
CA MET A 125 9.75 0.22 13.91
C MET A 125 9.84 0.00 15.42
N VAL A 126 11.01 -0.48 15.89
CA VAL A 126 11.31 -0.80 17.30
C VAL A 126 12.00 0.36 18.01
N SER A 127 12.81 1.15 17.30
CA SER A 127 13.54 2.28 17.87
C SER A 127 12.65 3.51 18.09
N ASN A 128 12.29 3.78 19.35
CA ASN A 128 11.76 5.08 19.81
C ASN A 128 12.89 5.89 20.47
N PRO A 129 13.25 7.11 20.03
CA PRO A 129 14.34 7.91 20.62
C PRO A 129 14.07 8.53 22.01
N LYS A 130 13.05 8.11 22.75
CA LYS A 130 12.69 8.73 24.04
C LYS A 130 13.06 7.87 25.26
N LEU A 131 14.32 7.44 25.32
CA LEU A 131 14.93 6.92 26.55
C LEU A 131 16.36 7.45 26.67
N HIS A 132 16.47 8.76 26.89
CA HIS A 132 17.57 9.36 27.64
C HIS A 132 16.93 10.38 28.58
N ALA A 133 16.58 9.90 29.76
CA ALA A 133 16.36 10.70 30.96
C ALA A 133 17.59 10.49 31.86
#